data_AF-A0A1T2L6C3-F1
#
_entry.id   AF-A0A1T2L6C3-F1
#
_cell.length_a   1.000
_cell.length_b   1.000
_cell.length_c   1.000
_cell.angle_alpha   90.00
_cell.angle_beta   90.00
_cell.angle_gamma   90.00
#
_symmetry.space_group_name_H-M   'P 1'
#
loop_
_entity.id
_entity.type
_entity.pdbx_description
1 polymer ?
#
loop_
_entity_poly.entity_id
_entity_poly.type
_entity_poly.pdbx_seq_one_letter_code
_entity_poly.pdbx_strand_id
1 'polypeptide(L)'
;MYFSYPANKSYKQTGLALIELLVGLVVALLAVTFILNIYITNIRSTSETVNASRLDADLRSVMTYMVEEIRRAGYWKASVVESGGTTEIADPKCNPFSAYSNDLDFTDCDPVISTFGTNLVVSKKTGEADNSCITFTYDRGNPSDPDDPDGILQTTNEYYGIRLIENDDDIGIIEIAKSISCDGGTWNALTDPEIVDITELTFDVTDTVCTDVNTSSASNTKSGGDCIQDYLDEIPSLSEHRIVQNKVVIITLEGELRNDDVVSKILEQTVNVRNRTVAKIP
;
A
#
# COMPACT_ATOMS: atom_id res chain seq x y z
N MET A 1 67.39 -75.00 21.09
CA MET A 1 66.60 -73.77 21.32
C MET A 1 65.21 -74.03 20.75
N TYR A 2 64.24 -74.40 21.59
CA TYR A 2 62.86 -74.67 21.15
C TYR A 2 62.06 -73.37 21.25
N PHE A 3 61.61 -72.84 20.11
CA PHE A 3 60.66 -71.73 20.08
C PHE A 3 59.24 -72.28 20.26
N SER A 4 58.56 -71.88 21.33
CA SER A 4 57.14 -72.15 21.57
C SER A 4 56.31 -71.10 20.84
N TYR A 5 55.44 -71.52 19.93
CA TYR A 5 54.43 -70.66 19.32
C TYR A 5 53.19 -70.58 20.24
N PRO A 6 52.66 -69.40 20.55
CA PRO A 6 51.42 -69.29 21.32
C PRO A 6 50.23 -69.80 20.50
N ALA A 7 49.38 -70.59 21.14
CA ALA A 7 48.17 -71.16 20.55
C ALA A 7 47.16 -70.06 20.16
N ASN A 8 46.64 -70.15 18.94
CA ASN A 8 45.66 -69.22 18.41
C ASN A 8 44.30 -69.40 19.13
N LYS A 9 43.74 -68.31 19.67
CA LYS A 9 42.47 -68.33 20.39
C LYS A 9 41.31 -68.48 19.38
N SER A 10 40.61 -69.61 19.39
CA SER A 10 39.45 -69.86 18.52
C SER A 10 38.22 -69.11 19.05
N TYR A 11 37.71 -68.15 18.29
CA TYR A 11 36.46 -67.46 18.57
C TYR A 11 35.30 -68.29 18.02
N LYS A 12 34.37 -68.70 18.90
CA LYS A 12 33.11 -69.32 18.47
C LYS A 12 32.25 -68.26 17.78
N GLN A 13 32.03 -68.41 16.48
CA GLN A 13 31.05 -67.61 15.76
C GLN A 13 29.64 -68.11 16.11
N THR A 14 28.88 -67.31 16.83
CA THR A 14 27.43 -67.48 16.96
C THR A 14 26.78 -66.86 15.74
N GLY A 15 26.31 -67.67 14.80
CA GLY A 15 25.54 -67.20 13.65
C GLY A 15 24.18 -66.66 14.11
N LEU A 16 23.75 -65.53 13.53
CA LEU A 16 22.39 -65.00 13.72
C LEU A 16 21.39 -65.89 12.98
N ALA A 17 20.18 -66.04 13.54
CA ALA A 17 19.12 -66.75 12.84
C ALA A 17 18.58 -65.88 11.69
N LEU A 18 18.26 -66.49 10.54
CA LEU A 18 17.72 -65.77 9.37
C LEU A 18 16.48 -64.93 9.74
N ILE A 19 15.65 -65.45 10.67
CA ILE A 19 14.46 -64.76 11.16
C ILE A 19 14.77 -63.50 11.98
N GLU A 20 15.85 -63.48 12.77
CA GLU A 20 16.25 -62.28 13.53
C GLU A 20 16.66 -61.16 12.58
N LEU A 21 17.33 -61.51 11.46
CA LEU A 21 17.72 -60.56 10.44
C LEU A 21 16.50 -60.01 9.69
N LEU A 22 15.52 -60.85 9.37
CA LEU A 22 14.26 -60.43 8.75
C LEU A 22 13.45 -59.52 9.68
N VAL A 23 13.33 -59.86 10.96
CA VAL A 23 12.61 -59.05 11.95
C VAL A 23 13.32 -57.71 12.17
N GLY A 24 14.65 -57.70 12.32
CA GLY A 24 15.42 -56.48 12.48
C GLY A 24 15.29 -55.52 11.30
N LEU A 25 15.28 -56.06 10.07
CA LEU A 25 15.08 -55.27 8.85
C LEU A 25 13.67 -54.66 8.78
N VAL A 26 12.64 -55.42 9.14
CA VAL A 26 11.26 -54.92 9.16
C VAL A 26 11.11 -53.79 10.18
N VAL A 27 11.64 -53.95 11.39
CA VAL A 27 11.57 -52.91 12.42
C VAL A 27 12.35 -51.65 12.00
N ALA A 28 13.52 -51.81 11.40
CA ALA A 28 14.31 -50.70 10.87
C ALA A 28 13.56 -49.91 9.77
N LEU A 29 12.91 -50.62 8.84
CA LEU A 29 12.10 -49.99 7.79
C LEU A 29 10.94 -49.17 8.38
N LEU A 30 10.20 -49.74 9.33
CA LEU A 30 9.11 -49.03 10.01
C LEU A 30 9.60 -47.76 10.72
N ALA A 31 10.74 -47.85 11.42
CA ALA A 31 11.35 -46.70 12.09
C ALA A 31 11.76 -45.60 11.09
N VAL A 32 12.37 -45.96 9.95
CA VAL A 32 12.76 -45.00 8.91
C VAL A 32 11.54 -44.32 8.30
N THR A 33 10.46 -45.05 8.01
CA THR A 33 9.23 -44.45 7.49
C THR A 33 8.64 -43.43 8.48
N PHE A 34 8.64 -43.75 9.77
CA PHE A 34 8.17 -42.81 10.79
C PHE A 34 9.00 -41.53 10.83
N ILE A 35 10.34 -41.65 10.83
CA ILE A 35 11.26 -40.51 10.83
C ILE A 35 11.11 -39.68 9.55
N LEU A 36 11.00 -40.31 8.39
CA LEU A 36 10.80 -39.63 7.10
C LEU A 36 9.50 -38.83 7.07
N ASN A 37 8.41 -39.36 7.63
CA ASN A 37 7.14 -38.63 7.72
C ASN A 37 7.24 -37.38 8.60
N ILE A 38 7.92 -37.48 9.75
CA ILE A 38 8.18 -36.30 10.61
C ILE A 38 9.05 -35.29 9.86
N TYR A 39 10.06 -35.74 9.13
CA TYR A 39 10.94 -34.86 8.36
C TYR A 39 10.20 -34.13 7.23
N ILE A 40 9.35 -34.84 6.47
CA ILE A 40 8.53 -34.25 5.40
C ILE A 40 7.56 -33.22 5.97
N THR A 41 6.89 -33.53 7.08
CA THR A 41 5.96 -32.59 7.73
C THR A 41 6.69 -31.35 8.26
N ASN A 42 7.89 -31.51 8.81
CA ASN A 42 8.73 -30.40 9.23
C ASN A 42 9.15 -29.50 8.05
N ILE A 43 9.57 -30.09 6.92
CA ILE A 43 9.92 -29.32 5.71
C ILE A 43 8.72 -28.52 5.20
N ARG A 44 7.53 -29.14 5.12
CA ARG A 44 6.31 -28.46 4.67
C ARG A 44 5.97 -27.29 5.57
N SER A 45 5.91 -27.52 6.88
CA SER A 45 5.64 -26.47 7.86
C SER A 45 6.68 -25.34 7.83
N THR A 46 7.95 -25.67 7.62
CA THR A 46 9.01 -24.66 7.47
C THR A 46 8.81 -23.85 6.19
N SER A 47 8.48 -24.51 5.07
CA SER A 47 8.20 -23.84 3.79
C SER A 47 7.01 -22.89 3.91
N GLU A 48 5.90 -23.35 4.47
CA GLU A 48 4.70 -22.54 4.72
C GLU A 48 5.03 -21.31 5.58
N THR A 49 5.79 -21.51 6.67
CA THR A 49 6.21 -20.41 7.56
C THR A 49 7.08 -19.37 6.84
N VAL A 50 8.03 -19.82 6.01
CA VAL A 50 8.91 -18.94 5.24
C VAL A 50 8.11 -18.17 4.19
N ASN A 51 7.20 -18.85 3.49
CA ASN A 51 6.35 -18.28 2.46
C ASN A 51 5.39 -17.22 3.04
N ALA A 52 4.72 -17.52 4.15
CA ALA A 52 3.89 -16.56 4.87
C ALA A 52 4.67 -15.34 5.38
N SER A 53 5.91 -15.55 5.85
CA SER A 53 6.78 -14.46 6.31
C SER A 53 7.23 -13.55 5.15
N ARG A 54 7.44 -14.12 3.96
CA ARG A 54 7.76 -13.35 2.75
C ARG A 54 6.56 -12.52 2.31
N LEU A 55 5.38 -13.13 2.21
CA LEU A 55 4.14 -12.41 1.90
C LEU A 55 3.90 -11.23 2.87
N ASP A 56 4.04 -11.47 4.19
CA ASP A 56 3.88 -10.41 5.19
C ASP A 56 4.92 -9.28 5.01
N ALA A 57 6.17 -9.61 4.68
CA ALA A 57 7.20 -8.60 4.42
C ALA A 57 6.90 -7.78 3.15
N ASP A 58 6.48 -8.45 2.08
CA ASP A 58 6.20 -7.82 0.79
C ASP A 58 4.98 -6.89 0.89
N LEU A 59 3.85 -7.38 1.42
CA LEU A 59 2.65 -6.55 1.59
C LEU A 59 2.88 -5.37 2.55
N ARG A 60 3.67 -5.56 3.63
CA ARG A 60 4.01 -4.44 4.51
C ARG A 60 4.90 -3.41 3.83
N SER A 61 5.80 -3.83 2.96
CA SER A 61 6.63 -2.93 2.17
C SER A 61 5.76 -2.07 1.26
N VAL A 62 4.85 -2.70 0.52
CA VAL A 62 3.89 -2.03 -0.37
C VAL A 62 2.98 -1.09 0.43
N MET A 63 2.38 -1.56 1.52
CA MET A 63 1.57 -0.73 2.42
C MET A 63 2.36 0.48 2.95
N THR A 64 3.60 0.29 3.39
CA THR A 64 4.45 1.39 3.89
C THR A 64 4.70 2.43 2.80
N TYR A 65 4.98 1.98 1.58
CA TYR A 65 5.13 2.87 0.43
C TYR A 65 3.85 3.69 0.19
N MET A 66 2.69 3.04 0.10
CA MET A 66 1.40 3.71 -0.10
C MET A 66 1.11 4.74 0.99
N VAL A 67 1.32 4.36 2.26
CA VAL A 67 1.12 5.25 3.42
C VAL A 67 2.00 6.49 3.33
N GLU A 68 3.30 6.33 3.05
CA GLU A 68 4.24 7.45 3.00
C GLU A 68 3.99 8.40 1.82
N GLU A 69 3.57 7.87 0.66
CA GLU A 69 3.21 8.69 -0.49
C GLU A 69 1.88 9.44 -0.26
N ILE A 70 0.84 8.77 0.25
CA ILE A 70 -0.46 9.40 0.54
C ILE A 70 -0.33 10.48 1.63
N ARG A 71 0.54 10.27 2.64
CA ARG A 71 0.82 11.29 3.68
C ARG A 71 1.33 12.61 3.13
N ARG A 72 2.00 12.57 1.97
CA ARG A 72 2.59 13.75 1.31
C ARG A 72 1.59 14.52 0.47
N ALA A 73 0.42 13.95 0.17
CA ALA A 73 -0.60 14.59 -0.64
C ALA A 73 -0.87 16.03 -0.16
N GLY A 74 -0.88 16.98 -1.10
CA GLY A 74 -1.06 18.40 -0.86
C GLY A 74 0.15 19.14 -0.29
N TYR A 75 1.32 18.51 -0.13
CA TYR A 75 2.53 19.24 0.25
C TYR A 75 2.88 20.30 -0.81
N TRP A 76 3.26 21.49 -0.35
CA TRP A 76 3.53 22.66 -1.20
C TRP A 76 4.68 23.49 -0.62
N LYS A 77 5.80 23.61 -1.35
CA LYS A 77 6.99 24.36 -0.92
C LYS A 77 6.71 25.85 -0.80
N ALA A 78 5.94 26.43 -1.72
CA ALA A 78 5.63 27.86 -1.70
C ALA A 78 4.54 28.25 -0.67
N SER A 79 4.18 27.34 0.26
CA SER A 79 3.35 27.68 1.43
C SER A 79 3.99 28.73 2.34
N VAL A 80 5.33 28.80 2.32
CA VAL A 80 6.11 29.82 3.02
C VAL A 80 7.14 30.38 2.04
N VAL A 81 7.01 31.66 1.70
CA VAL A 81 7.96 32.36 0.85
C VAL A 81 8.80 33.28 1.72
N GLU A 82 10.11 33.04 1.75
CA GLU A 82 11.07 33.95 2.37
C GLU A 82 11.71 34.81 1.27
N SER A 83 11.37 36.10 1.25
CA SER A 83 11.94 37.05 0.30
C SER A 83 12.33 38.32 1.04
N GLY A 84 13.58 38.77 0.87
CA GLY A 84 14.05 40.04 1.43
C GLY A 84 14.00 40.17 2.96
N GLY A 85 13.95 39.06 3.70
CA GLY A 85 13.87 39.05 5.17
C GLY A 85 12.44 39.14 5.72
N THR A 86 11.41 39.07 4.87
CA THR A 86 10.02 38.88 5.27
C THR A 86 9.57 37.47 4.95
N THR A 87 8.85 36.86 5.89
CA THR A 87 8.16 35.57 5.70
C THR A 87 6.73 35.87 5.29
N GLU A 88 6.40 35.59 4.03
CA GLU A 88 5.02 35.62 3.54
C GLU A 88 4.46 34.20 3.60
N ILE A 89 3.32 34.04 4.28
CA ILE A 89 2.59 32.77 4.31
C ILE A 89 1.54 32.86 3.21
N ALA A 90 1.62 31.97 2.23
CA ALA A 90 0.62 31.89 1.18
C ALA A 90 -0.73 31.46 1.77
N ASP A 91 -1.84 31.98 1.25
CA ASP A 91 -3.17 31.54 1.68
C ASP A 91 -3.31 30.04 1.34
N PRO A 92 -3.57 29.15 2.32
CA PRO A 92 -3.71 27.72 2.05
C PRO A 92 -4.80 27.37 1.04
N LYS A 93 -5.79 28.26 0.84
CA LYS A 93 -6.79 28.10 -0.23
C LYS A 93 -6.17 28.13 -1.63
N CYS A 94 -5.00 28.74 -1.79
CA CYS A 94 -4.28 28.85 -3.06
C CYS A 94 -3.25 27.73 -3.26
N ASN A 95 -3.26 26.67 -2.44
CA ASN A 95 -2.37 25.55 -2.64
C ASN A 95 -2.77 24.74 -3.89
N PRO A 96 -1.97 24.75 -4.97
CA PRO A 96 -2.29 24.10 -6.24
C PRO A 96 -2.30 22.57 -6.14
N PHE A 97 -1.76 21.99 -5.07
CA PHE A 97 -1.70 20.54 -4.83
C PHE A 97 -2.87 20.01 -3.99
N SER A 98 -3.84 20.87 -3.68
CA SER A 98 -4.98 20.50 -2.85
C SER A 98 -6.29 21.17 -3.31
N ALA A 99 -6.27 21.73 -4.52
CA ALA A 99 -7.36 22.52 -5.07
C ALA A 99 -8.51 21.64 -5.55
N TYR A 100 -9.73 22.13 -5.31
CA TYR A 100 -10.98 21.49 -5.68
C TYR A 100 -11.64 22.30 -6.82
N SER A 101 -11.83 21.69 -8.00
CA SER A 101 -11.91 22.43 -9.26
C SER A 101 -13.30 22.85 -9.75
N ASN A 102 -14.34 22.88 -8.91
CA ASN A 102 -15.70 23.12 -9.44
C ASN A 102 -16.61 24.08 -8.65
N ASP A 103 -16.27 24.54 -7.44
CA ASP A 103 -17.21 25.40 -6.68
C ASP A 103 -16.59 26.34 -5.62
N LEU A 104 -15.30 26.69 -5.73
CA LEU A 104 -14.62 27.50 -4.71
C LEU A 104 -14.07 28.82 -5.26
N ASP A 105 -14.08 29.86 -4.42
CA ASP A 105 -13.54 31.18 -4.76
C ASP A 105 -12.00 31.20 -4.73
N PHE A 106 -11.41 30.99 -5.92
CA PHE A 106 -9.97 31.16 -6.19
C PHE A 106 -9.62 32.52 -6.81
N THR A 107 -10.49 33.53 -6.73
CA THR A 107 -10.26 34.82 -7.43
C THR A 107 -8.96 35.53 -7.02
N ASP A 108 -8.50 35.29 -5.78
CA ASP A 108 -7.23 35.84 -5.27
C ASP A 108 -6.01 34.92 -5.47
N CYS A 109 -6.19 33.75 -6.08
CA CYS A 109 -5.14 32.77 -6.32
C CYS A 109 -4.62 32.86 -7.76
N ASP A 110 -3.48 32.22 -8.04
CA ASP A 110 -2.96 32.11 -9.41
C ASP A 110 -4.02 31.46 -10.33
N PRO A 111 -4.36 32.07 -11.48
CA PRO A 111 -5.41 31.57 -12.38
C PRO A 111 -5.16 30.15 -12.90
N VAL A 112 -3.91 29.66 -12.91
CA VAL A 112 -3.56 28.29 -13.32
C VAL A 112 -4.23 27.23 -12.41
N ILE A 113 -4.55 27.58 -11.16
CA ILE A 113 -5.13 26.68 -10.15
C ILE A 113 -6.57 26.24 -10.51
N SER A 114 -7.32 27.07 -11.23
CA SER A 114 -8.75 26.85 -11.52
C SER A 114 -9.05 25.73 -12.52
N THR A 115 -8.04 25.21 -13.23
CA THR A 115 -8.23 24.32 -14.40
C THR A 115 -8.01 22.84 -14.07
N PHE A 116 -7.41 22.50 -12.92
CA PHE A 116 -7.05 21.12 -12.60
C PHE A 116 -7.53 20.77 -11.19
N GLY A 117 -8.47 19.83 -11.09
CA GLY A 117 -8.83 19.21 -9.81
C GLY A 117 -7.65 18.35 -9.36
N THR A 118 -6.90 18.86 -8.39
CA THR A 118 -5.63 18.27 -7.93
C THR A 118 -5.75 17.67 -6.53
N ASN A 119 -6.99 17.65 -6.02
CA ASN A 119 -7.31 17.06 -4.74
C ASN A 119 -6.97 15.56 -4.73
N LEU A 120 -6.83 15.01 -3.53
CA LEU A 120 -6.80 13.56 -3.35
C LEU A 120 -8.19 13.01 -3.71
N VAL A 121 -8.24 12.10 -4.68
CA VAL A 121 -9.47 11.53 -5.21
C VAL A 121 -9.38 10.01 -5.15
N VAL A 122 -10.41 9.39 -4.55
CA VAL A 122 -10.63 7.95 -4.64
C VAL A 122 -11.58 7.67 -5.77
N SER A 123 -11.25 6.68 -6.60
CA SER A 123 -12.08 6.23 -7.71
C SER A 123 -11.66 4.81 -8.12
N LYS A 124 -11.74 4.49 -9.41
CA LYS A 124 -11.38 3.20 -9.99
C LYS A 124 -10.90 3.35 -11.42
N LYS A 125 -10.18 2.35 -11.92
CA LYS A 125 -10.02 2.15 -13.37
C LYS A 125 -11.30 1.52 -13.92
N THR A 126 -11.66 1.88 -15.15
CA THR A 126 -12.81 1.30 -15.85
C THR A 126 -12.68 -0.22 -15.93
N GLY A 127 -13.66 -0.93 -15.38
CA GLY A 127 -13.69 -2.39 -15.32
C GLY A 127 -13.30 -2.98 -13.97
N GLU A 128 -12.67 -2.21 -13.09
CA GLU A 128 -12.22 -2.66 -11.77
C GLU A 128 -13.26 -2.38 -10.67
N ALA A 129 -13.01 -2.92 -9.47
CA ALA A 129 -13.79 -2.64 -8.27
C ALA A 129 -13.79 -1.14 -7.91
N ASP A 130 -14.88 -0.66 -7.28
CA ASP A 130 -14.95 0.71 -6.77
C ASP A 130 -13.90 0.95 -5.68
N ASN A 131 -13.42 2.19 -5.57
CA ASN A 131 -12.44 2.61 -4.59
C ASN A 131 -11.09 1.86 -4.65
N SER A 132 -10.80 1.18 -5.76
CA SER A 132 -9.55 0.44 -5.99
C SER A 132 -8.39 1.30 -6.47
N CYS A 133 -8.63 2.60 -6.65
CA CYS A 133 -7.63 3.55 -7.11
C CYS A 133 -7.70 4.88 -6.35
N ILE A 134 -6.54 5.45 -6.09
CA ILE A 134 -6.39 6.77 -5.49
C ILE A 134 -5.41 7.59 -6.32
N THR A 135 -5.79 8.84 -6.62
CA THR A 135 -4.91 9.82 -7.24
C THR A 135 -4.74 11.02 -6.32
N PHE A 136 -3.55 11.62 -6.34
CA PHE A 136 -3.21 12.77 -5.51
C PHE A 136 -2.05 13.53 -6.13
N THR A 137 -1.77 14.72 -5.60
CA THR A 137 -0.66 15.56 -6.04
C THR A 137 0.16 16.01 -4.85
N TYR A 138 1.45 16.25 -5.06
CA TYR A 138 2.31 16.93 -4.09
C TYR A 138 3.56 17.48 -4.77
N ASP A 139 4.09 18.57 -4.21
CA ASP A 139 5.28 19.26 -4.70
C ASP A 139 6.53 18.44 -4.36
N ARG A 140 6.97 17.60 -5.29
CA ARG A 140 8.16 16.76 -5.07
C ARG A 140 9.40 17.37 -5.71
N GLY A 141 9.23 17.87 -6.93
CA GLY A 141 10.33 18.01 -7.85
C GLY A 141 9.89 18.58 -9.18
N ASN A 142 10.75 19.40 -9.75
CA ASN A 142 10.52 20.04 -11.03
C ASN A 142 11.10 19.19 -12.20
N PRO A 143 10.83 19.55 -13.46
CA PRO A 143 11.32 18.78 -14.61
C PRO A 143 12.85 18.74 -14.76
N SER A 144 13.57 19.65 -14.10
CA SER A 144 15.04 19.71 -14.12
C SER A 144 15.68 18.92 -12.97
N ASP A 145 14.99 18.85 -11.81
CA ASP A 145 15.43 18.09 -10.65
C ASP A 145 14.21 17.43 -9.95
N PRO A 146 14.08 16.09 -10.03
CA PRO A 146 12.91 15.36 -9.50
C PRO A 146 12.82 15.34 -7.97
N ASP A 147 13.83 15.85 -7.26
CA ASP A 147 13.84 15.95 -5.80
C ASP A 147 13.99 17.40 -5.30
N ASP A 148 13.90 18.41 -6.18
CA ASP A 148 13.83 19.83 -5.79
C ASP A 148 12.43 20.42 -6.05
N PRO A 149 11.57 20.48 -5.02
CA PRO A 149 10.25 21.08 -5.16
C PRO A 149 10.39 22.57 -5.53
N ASP A 150 9.46 23.15 -6.29
CA ASP A 150 9.54 24.55 -6.73
C ASP A 150 8.30 25.38 -6.40
N GLY A 151 7.27 24.75 -5.83
CA GLY A 151 6.00 25.39 -5.50
C GLY A 151 5.05 25.54 -6.68
N ILE A 152 5.41 25.04 -7.86
CA ILE A 152 4.63 25.16 -9.10
C ILE A 152 4.16 23.78 -9.50
N LEU A 153 2.83 23.59 -9.56
CA LEU A 153 2.26 22.31 -10.00
C LEU A 153 2.67 21.98 -11.44
N GLN A 154 3.42 20.89 -11.59
CA GLN A 154 3.85 20.35 -12.87
C GLN A 154 2.89 19.26 -13.31
N THR A 155 2.08 19.56 -14.33
CA THR A 155 0.97 18.68 -14.73
C THR A 155 1.40 17.35 -15.35
N THR A 156 2.69 17.17 -15.60
CA THR A 156 3.29 15.94 -16.14
C THR A 156 4.08 15.15 -15.10
N ASN A 157 4.39 15.74 -13.93
CA ASN A 157 5.39 15.20 -13.02
C ASN A 157 4.96 15.04 -11.56
N GLU A 158 3.90 15.74 -11.14
CA GLU A 158 3.50 15.83 -9.73
C GLU A 158 2.08 15.34 -9.46
N TYR A 159 1.50 14.67 -10.46
CA TYR A 159 0.38 13.77 -10.24
C TYR A 159 0.90 12.39 -9.90
N TYR A 160 0.26 11.73 -8.95
CA TYR A 160 0.58 10.40 -8.50
C TYR A 160 -0.70 9.58 -8.40
N GLY A 161 -0.59 8.30 -8.73
CA GLY A 161 -1.69 7.35 -8.66
C GLY A 161 -1.22 6.02 -8.11
N ILE A 162 -2.08 5.38 -7.34
CA ILE A 162 -1.95 3.99 -6.90
C ILE A 162 -3.26 3.30 -7.25
N ARG A 163 -3.21 2.14 -7.90
CA ARG A 163 -4.40 1.37 -8.24
C ARG A 163 -4.16 -0.13 -8.14
N LEU A 164 -5.23 -0.87 -7.95
CA LEU A 164 -5.29 -2.30 -8.24
C LEU A 164 -5.86 -2.50 -9.64
N ILE A 165 -5.27 -3.40 -10.39
CA ILE A 165 -5.81 -3.94 -11.64
C ILE A 165 -5.68 -5.45 -11.64
N GLU A 166 -6.54 -6.12 -12.39
CA GLU A 166 -6.32 -7.52 -12.77
C GLU A 166 -5.57 -7.59 -14.10
N ASN A 167 -4.64 -8.55 -14.21
CA ASN A 167 -3.97 -8.86 -15.47
C ASN A 167 -4.79 -9.87 -16.31
N ASP A 168 -4.26 -10.27 -17.47
CA ASP A 168 -4.95 -11.21 -18.37
C ASP A 168 -5.17 -12.62 -17.77
N ASP A 169 -4.50 -12.95 -16.65
CA ASP A 169 -4.62 -14.21 -15.92
C ASP A 169 -5.49 -14.06 -14.64
N ASP A 170 -6.27 -12.98 -14.52
CA ASP A 170 -7.09 -12.62 -13.36
C ASP A 170 -6.28 -12.46 -12.05
N ILE A 171 -5.00 -12.08 -12.16
CA ILE A 171 -4.11 -11.83 -11.00
C ILE A 171 -4.12 -10.34 -10.69
N GLY A 172 -4.37 -10.00 -9.43
CA GLY A 172 -4.35 -8.63 -8.93
C GLY A 172 -2.93 -8.07 -8.79
N ILE A 173 -2.71 -6.89 -9.35
CA ILE A 173 -1.43 -6.17 -9.33
C ILE A 173 -1.66 -4.75 -8.82
N ILE A 174 -0.89 -4.35 -7.81
CA ILE A 174 -0.80 -2.94 -7.42
C ILE A 174 0.13 -2.24 -8.38
N GLU A 175 -0.37 -1.19 -9.02
CA GLU A 175 0.40 -0.34 -9.90
C GLU A 175 0.51 1.07 -9.35
N ILE A 176 1.61 1.73 -9.71
CA ILE A 176 1.85 3.14 -9.43
C ILE A 176 2.14 3.90 -10.71
N ALA A 177 1.72 5.16 -10.76
CA ALA A 177 1.94 6.02 -11.90
C ALA A 177 2.12 7.47 -11.50
N LYS A 178 2.68 8.24 -12.44
CA LYS A 178 2.46 9.67 -12.48
C LYS A 178 1.23 9.98 -13.32
N SER A 179 0.04 9.98 -12.71
CA SER A 179 -1.21 10.12 -13.44
C SER A 179 -2.26 10.92 -12.67
N ILE A 180 -3.00 11.75 -13.42
CA ILE A 180 -4.15 12.51 -12.91
C ILE A 180 -5.41 11.65 -12.73
N SER A 181 -5.51 10.52 -13.45
CA SER A 181 -6.68 9.65 -13.42
C SER A 181 -6.31 8.17 -13.40
N CYS A 182 -7.25 7.36 -12.92
CA CYS A 182 -7.10 5.91 -12.81
C CYS A 182 -7.16 5.19 -14.17
N ASP A 183 -7.69 5.83 -15.21
CA ASP A 183 -7.76 5.30 -16.57
C ASP A 183 -6.61 5.77 -17.47
N GLY A 184 -5.98 6.91 -17.13
CA GLY A 184 -4.93 7.53 -17.93
C GLY A 184 -3.52 7.25 -17.41
N GLY A 185 -2.52 7.62 -18.20
CA GLY A 185 -1.10 7.56 -17.81
C GLY A 185 -0.42 6.22 -18.06
N THR A 186 0.88 6.18 -17.77
CA THR A 186 1.71 4.97 -17.84
C THR A 186 1.94 4.44 -16.44
N TRP A 187 1.50 3.20 -16.21
CA TRP A 187 1.53 2.54 -14.92
C TRP A 187 2.65 1.51 -14.85
N ASN A 188 3.21 1.33 -13.66
CA ASN A 188 4.24 0.34 -13.40
C ASN A 188 3.82 -0.51 -12.22
N ALA A 189 4.03 -1.83 -12.31
CA ALA A 189 3.76 -2.75 -11.23
C ALA A 189 4.65 -2.45 -10.01
N LEU A 190 4.04 -2.41 -8.83
CA LEU A 190 4.67 -2.32 -7.53
C LEU A 190 4.74 -3.71 -6.86
N THR A 191 3.80 -4.60 -7.18
CA THR A 191 3.80 -6.01 -6.79
C THR A 191 4.23 -6.92 -7.95
N ASP A 192 4.72 -8.11 -7.61
CA ASP A 192 5.12 -9.12 -8.59
C ASP A 192 4.04 -10.21 -8.70
N PRO A 193 3.31 -10.31 -9.83
CA PRO A 193 2.25 -11.31 -10.03
C PRO A 193 2.75 -12.76 -10.07
N GLU A 194 4.06 -13.00 -10.20
CA GLU A 194 4.62 -14.35 -10.06
C GLU A 194 4.67 -14.82 -8.60
N ILE A 195 4.63 -13.88 -7.65
CA ILE A 195 4.81 -14.14 -6.22
C ILE A 195 3.50 -13.99 -5.45
N VAL A 196 2.79 -12.89 -5.67
CA VAL A 196 1.61 -12.49 -4.89
C VAL A 196 0.45 -12.12 -5.81
N ASP A 197 -0.74 -12.55 -5.42
CA ASP A 197 -2.01 -12.12 -6.00
C ASP A 197 -2.68 -11.13 -5.02
N ILE A 198 -3.04 -9.95 -5.51
CA ILE A 198 -3.68 -8.91 -4.70
C ILE A 198 -5.19 -8.99 -4.88
N THR A 199 -5.87 -9.60 -3.91
CA THR A 199 -7.31 -9.86 -3.98
C THR A 199 -8.16 -8.65 -3.60
N GLU A 200 -7.60 -7.73 -2.81
CA GLU A 200 -8.30 -6.50 -2.43
C GLU A 200 -7.34 -5.34 -2.24
N LEU A 201 -7.70 -4.18 -2.82
CA LEU A 201 -7.18 -2.88 -2.46
C LEU A 201 -8.35 -1.91 -2.44
N THR A 202 -8.63 -1.32 -1.29
CA THR A 202 -9.66 -0.28 -1.19
C THR A 202 -9.15 0.93 -0.44
N PHE A 203 -9.53 2.10 -0.91
CA PHE A 203 -9.31 3.38 -0.25
C PHE A 203 -10.64 3.92 0.27
N ASP A 204 -10.75 4.11 1.58
CA ASP A 204 -11.93 4.71 2.19
C ASP A 204 -11.59 6.10 2.76
N VAL A 205 -12.43 7.08 2.46
CA VAL A 205 -12.30 8.47 2.88
C VAL A 205 -13.44 8.94 3.79
N THR A 206 -14.31 8.05 4.26
CA THR A 206 -15.45 8.43 5.12
C THR A 206 -15.04 9.08 6.44
N ASP A 207 -13.83 8.80 6.93
CA ASP A 207 -13.27 9.43 8.14
C ASP A 207 -12.68 10.83 7.88
N THR A 208 -12.66 11.29 6.63
CA THR A 208 -12.31 12.67 6.31
C THR A 208 -13.37 13.62 6.86
N VAL A 209 -12.93 14.69 7.53
CA VAL A 209 -13.81 15.65 8.21
C VAL A 209 -13.70 17.02 7.58
N CYS A 210 -14.85 17.65 7.31
CA CYS A 210 -14.94 19.05 6.87
C CYS A 210 -15.47 19.88 8.02
N THR A 211 -14.72 20.91 8.39
CA THR A 211 -15.09 21.84 9.45
C THR A 211 -15.30 23.21 8.86
N ASP A 212 -16.48 23.78 9.06
CA ASP A 212 -16.76 25.18 8.80
C ASP A 212 -16.26 26.03 9.96
N VAL A 213 -15.23 26.83 9.70
CA VAL A 213 -14.60 27.65 10.74
C VAL A 213 -15.49 28.81 11.17
N ASN A 214 -16.45 29.22 10.34
CA ASN A 214 -17.37 30.32 10.64
C ASN A 214 -18.43 29.88 11.65
N THR A 215 -18.89 28.63 11.57
CA THR A 215 -19.95 28.09 12.44
C THR A 215 -19.44 27.11 13.49
N SER A 216 -18.18 26.66 13.38
CA SER A 216 -17.62 25.54 14.15
C SER A 216 -18.38 24.21 13.96
N SER A 217 -19.15 24.10 12.87
CA SER A 217 -19.85 22.86 12.49
C SER A 217 -18.88 21.94 11.77
N ALA A 218 -19.06 20.63 11.91
CA ALA A 218 -18.28 19.64 11.20
C ALA A 218 -19.15 18.49 10.69
N SER A 219 -18.83 17.99 9.50
CA SER A 219 -19.42 16.78 8.91
C SER A 219 -18.30 15.86 8.43
N ASN A 220 -18.63 14.56 8.36
CA ASN A 220 -17.76 13.57 7.75
C ASN A 220 -18.14 13.39 6.28
N THR A 221 -17.17 12.98 5.46
CA THR A 221 -17.43 12.58 4.08
C THR A 221 -18.35 11.36 4.04
N LYS A 222 -19.31 11.35 3.11
CA LYS A 222 -20.12 10.17 2.83
C LYS A 222 -19.33 9.16 1.99
N SER A 223 -19.77 7.91 1.97
CA SER A 223 -19.11 6.87 1.18
C SER A 223 -19.09 7.24 -0.30
N GLY A 224 -17.90 7.26 -0.92
CA GLY A 224 -17.69 7.70 -2.31
C GLY A 224 -17.96 9.18 -2.57
N GLY A 225 -18.16 9.98 -1.52
CA GLY A 225 -18.48 11.40 -1.59
C GLY A 225 -17.25 12.31 -1.62
N ASP A 226 -17.52 13.59 -1.84
CA ASP A 226 -16.58 14.66 -1.55
C ASP A 226 -17.03 15.39 -0.29
N CYS A 227 -16.13 15.51 0.67
CA CYS A 227 -16.40 16.09 1.98
C CYS A 227 -16.98 17.52 1.92
N ILE A 228 -16.46 18.36 1.03
CA ILE A 228 -16.89 19.75 0.90
C ILE A 228 -18.27 19.77 0.25
N GLN A 229 -18.46 18.99 -0.82
CA GLN A 229 -19.78 18.85 -1.45
C GLN A 229 -20.83 18.30 -0.48
N ASP A 230 -20.48 17.29 0.31
CA ASP A 230 -21.35 16.69 1.31
C ASP A 230 -21.79 17.69 2.38
N TYR A 231 -20.89 18.58 2.79
CA TYR A 231 -21.21 19.68 3.71
C TYR A 231 -22.14 20.71 3.06
N LEU A 232 -21.89 21.08 1.80
CA LEU A 232 -22.72 22.02 1.04
C LEU A 232 -24.14 21.48 0.78
N ASP A 233 -24.28 20.17 0.59
CA ASP A 233 -25.59 19.53 0.42
C ASP A 233 -26.46 19.61 1.68
N GLU A 234 -25.83 19.64 2.87
CA GLU A 234 -26.52 19.81 4.16
C GLU A 234 -26.86 21.29 4.43
N ILE A 235 -26.03 22.21 3.95
CA ILE A 235 -26.17 23.65 4.18
C ILE A 235 -26.01 24.43 2.85
N PRO A 236 -27.06 24.46 2.01
CA PRO A 236 -26.96 24.94 0.63
C PRO A 236 -26.90 26.46 0.45
N SER A 237 -26.91 27.24 1.53
CA SER A 237 -26.95 28.71 1.48
C SER A 237 -25.83 29.34 2.32
N LEU A 238 -24.60 28.96 2.01
CA LEU A 238 -23.39 29.55 2.58
C LEU A 238 -22.80 30.55 1.61
N SER A 239 -22.30 31.66 2.14
CA SER A 239 -21.50 32.60 1.36
C SER A 239 -20.36 33.16 2.21
N GLU A 240 -19.16 33.24 1.63
CA GLU A 240 -17.95 33.71 2.31
C GLU A 240 -17.50 32.83 3.51
N HIS A 241 -17.94 31.57 3.55
CA HIS A 241 -17.53 30.61 4.58
C HIS A 241 -16.21 29.94 4.23
N ARG A 242 -15.42 29.61 5.25
CA ARG A 242 -14.16 28.88 5.12
C ARG A 242 -14.32 27.46 5.66
N ILE A 243 -14.10 26.49 4.79
CA ILE A 243 -14.16 25.07 5.13
C ILE A 243 -12.74 24.53 5.18
N VAL A 244 -12.40 23.82 6.25
CA VAL A 244 -11.13 23.11 6.43
C VAL A 244 -11.41 21.62 6.35
N GLN A 245 -10.81 20.95 5.37
CA GLN A 245 -10.90 19.51 5.18
C GLN A 245 -9.66 18.81 5.77
N ASN A 246 -9.89 17.95 6.75
CA ASN A 246 -8.88 17.07 7.34
C ASN A 246 -9.03 15.67 6.76
N LYS A 247 -8.18 15.32 5.78
CA LYS A 247 -8.30 14.05 5.05
C LYS A 247 -7.74 12.88 5.83
N VAL A 248 -8.53 11.82 5.88
CA VAL A 248 -8.19 10.52 6.41
C VAL A 248 -8.48 9.49 5.33
N VAL A 249 -7.49 8.65 5.02
CA VAL A 249 -7.60 7.54 4.08
C VAL A 249 -7.38 6.25 4.84
N ILE A 250 -8.36 5.34 4.85
CA ILE A 250 -8.19 3.98 5.35
C ILE A 250 -7.86 3.12 4.13
N ILE A 251 -6.72 2.43 4.20
CA ILE A 251 -6.25 1.53 3.16
C ILE A 251 -6.47 0.11 3.66
N THR A 252 -7.26 -0.67 2.93
CA THR A 252 -7.36 -2.12 3.10
C THR A 252 -6.60 -2.77 1.96
N LEU A 253 -5.68 -3.68 2.30
CA LEU A 253 -4.89 -4.45 1.37
C LEU A 253 -4.98 -5.92 1.75
N GLU A 254 -5.50 -6.74 0.85
CA GLU A 254 -5.46 -8.20 0.96
C GLU A 254 -4.65 -8.78 -0.20
N GLY A 255 -3.83 -9.77 0.12
CA GLY A 255 -3.15 -10.56 -0.88
C GLY A 255 -2.83 -11.96 -0.40
N GLU A 256 -2.60 -12.84 -1.36
CA GLU A 256 -2.30 -14.26 -1.15
C GLU A 256 -1.14 -14.70 -2.03
N LEU A 257 -0.53 -15.83 -1.69
CA LEU A 257 0.54 -16.37 -2.53
C LEU A 257 -0.03 -16.95 -3.81
N ARG A 258 0.63 -16.64 -4.93
CA ARG A 258 0.20 -17.05 -6.28
C ARG A 258 -0.06 -18.55 -6.44
N ASN A 259 0.66 -19.38 -5.68
CA ASN A 259 0.61 -20.84 -5.76
C ASN A 259 -0.02 -21.50 -4.51
N ASP A 260 -0.50 -20.72 -3.54
CA ASP A 260 -1.05 -21.21 -2.27
C ASP A 260 -1.98 -20.16 -1.65
N ASP A 261 -3.26 -20.19 -2.07
CA ASP A 261 -4.35 -19.29 -1.62
C ASP A 261 -4.67 -19.43 -0.13
N VAL A 262 -4.28 -20.54 0.50
CA VAL A 262 -4.40 -20.74 1.94
C VAL A 262 -3.48 -19.78 2.72
N VAL A 263 -2.38 -19.33 2.09
CA VAL A 263 -1.46 -18.35 2.67
C VAL A 263 -1.85 -16.96 2.19
N SER A 264 -2.74 -16.32 2.95
CA SER A 264 -3.19 -14.95 2.71
C SER A 264 -2.86 -14.01 3.86
N LYS A 265 -2.95 -12.71 3.57
CA LYS A 265 -2.69 -11.65 4.54
C LYS A 265 -3.53 -10.42 4.23
N ILE A 266 -4.20 -9.92 5.26
CA ILE A 266 -4.90 -8.63 5.26
C ILE A 266 -4.10 -7.63 6.09
N LEU A 267 -3.94 -6.42 5.55
CA LEU A 267 -3.38 -5.25 6.21
C LEU A 267 -4.38 -4.09 6.11
N GLU A 268 -4.63 -3.44 7.24
CA GLU A 268 -5.40 -2.20 7.29
C GLU A 268 -4.51 -1.09 7.87
N GLN A 269 -4.50 0.09 7.24
CA GLN A 269 -3.79 1.27 7.73
C GLN A 269 -4.63 2.53 7.57
N THR A 270 -4.70 3.32 8.64
CA THR A 270 -5.29 4.65 8.61
C THR A 270 -4.22 5.71 8.38
N VAL A 271 -4.41 6.53 7.35
CA VAL A 271 -3.50 7.59 6.94
C VAL A 271 -4.16 8.95 7.13
N ASN A 272 -3.62 9.75 8.05
CA ASN A 272 -3.93 11.17 8.12
C ASN A 272 -3.04 11.92 7.13
N VAL A 273 -3.63 12.57 6.14
CA VAL A 273 -2.89 13.42 5.20
C VAL A 273 -2.44 14.67 5.95
N ARG A 274 -1.16 15.02 5.82
CA ARG A 274 -0.57 16.11 6.63
C ARG A 274 -1.09 17.49 6.22
N ASN A 275 -1.30 17.69 4.92
CA ASN A 275 -1.78 18.96 4.41
C ASN A 275 -3.32 18.99 4.44
N ARG A 276 -3.88 19.95 5.17
CA ARG A 276 -5.33 20.19 5.20
C ARG A 276 -5.70 21.06 4.01
N THR A 277 -6.76 20.68 3.30
CA THR A 277 -7.32 21.54 2.26
C THR A 277 -8.12 22.65 2.93
N VAL A 278 -7.97 23.88 2.44
CA VAL A 278 -8.80 25.01 2.83
C VAL A 278 -9.58 25.47 1.62
N ALA A 279 -10.88 25.62 1.79
CA ALA A 279 -11.81 26.01 0.76
C ALA A 279 -12.55 27.28 1.20
N LYS A 280 -12.78 28.21 0.28
CA LYS A 280 -13.63 29.38 0.50
C LYS A 280 -14.87 29.24 -0.38
N ILE A 281 -16.03 29.21 0.25
CA ILE A 281 -17.32 29.25 -0.45
C ILE A 281 -17.55 30.69 -0.94
N PRO A 282 -17.89 30.89 -2.22
CA PRO A 282 -18.10 32.22 -2.81
C PRO A 282 -19.26 33.02 -2.18
#